data_AF-A0A438H0U3-F1
#
_entry.id   AF-A0A438H0U3-F1
#
_cell.length_a   1.000
_cell.length_b   1.000
_cell.length_c   1.000
_cell.angle_alpha   90.00
_cell.angle_beta   90.00
_cell.angle_gamma   90.00
#
_symmetry.space_group_name_H-M   'P 1'
#
loop_
_entity.id
_entity.type
_entity.pdbx_description
1 polymer ?
#
loop_
_entity_poly.entity_id
_entity_poly.type
_entity_poly.pdbx_seq_one_letter_code
_entity_poly.pdbx_strand_id
1 'polypeptide(L)' 'MIGKVQGQDGICVKTSIPLLTPYKMGKFHLSYRVVLVPLTRQGSWNNVPWPNTILYHSQRNSKGSRLITEATGASYTARG' A
#
# COMPACT_ATOMS: atom_id res chain seq x y z
N MET A 1 -19.10 30.06 -7.60
CA MET A 1 -20.32 29.27 -7.87
C MET A 1 -19.90 27.86 -8.23
N ILE A 2 -20.27 26.86 -7.43
CA ILE A 2 -20.58 25.46 -7.82
C ILE A 2 -20.89 24.69 -6.52
N GLY A 3 -22.15 24.25 -6.41
CA GLY A 3 -22.62 23.12 -5.61
C GLY A 3 -22.65 23.23 -4.08
N LYS A 4 -23.62 23.96 -3.52
CA LYS A 4 -24.24 23.53 -2.26
C LYS A 4 -25.13 22.33 -2.61
N VAL A 5 -24.89 21.17 -2.00
CA VAL A 5 -25.86 20.07 -1.96
C VAL A 5 -26.55 20.17 -0.61
N GLN A 6 -27.84 20.51 -0.62
CA GLN A 6 -28.67 20.62 0.58
C GLN A 6 -29.24 19.24 0.98
N GLY A 7 -29.30 18.99 2.29
CA GLY A 7 -30.33 18.17 2.92
C GLY A 7 -29.98 16.70 3.21
N GLN A 8 -29.68 16.42 4.48
CA GLN A 8 -30.21 15.26 5.22
C GLN A 8 -29.81 15.39 6.71
N ASP A 9 -30.75 15.91 7.49
CA ASP A 9 -31.15 15.49 8.83
C ASP A 9 -30.03 14.89 9.70
N GLY A 10 -29.44 15.67 10.62
CA GLY A 10 -28.92 15.28 11.95
C GLY A 10 -28.08 13.99 12.14
N ILE A 11 -27.72 13.30 11.07
CA ILE A 11 -27.05 12.01 11.06
C ILE A 11 -25.71 12.29 10.40
N CYS A 12 -24.64 12.18 11.18
CA CYS A 12 -23.30 12.07 10.63
C CYS A 12 -23.24 10.76 9.84
N VAL A 13 -23.71 10.79 8.59
CA VAL A 13 -23.52 9.70 7.64
C VAL A 13 -22.02 9.67 7.38
N LYS A 14 -21.31 8.81 8.11
CA LYS A 14 -19.91 8.49 7.81
C LYS A 14 -19.90 7.89 6.41
N THR A 15 -19.68 8.72 5.39
CA THR A 15 -19.48 8.27 4.01
C THR A 15 -18.31 7.30 4.03
N SER A 16 -18.60 6.01 3.97
CA SER A 16 -17.57 4.98 4.06
C SER A 16 -16.77 5.00 2.76
N ILE A 17 -15.53 5.50 2.83
CA ILE A 17 -14.63 5.54 1.68
C ILE A 17 -14.33 4.08 1.28
N PRO A 18 -14.71 3.62 0.07
CA PRO A 18 -14.56 2.21 -0.32
C PRO A 18 -13.13 1.68 -0.18
N LEU A 19 -12.13 2.54 -0.39
CA LEU A 19 -10.71 2.22 -0.27
C LEU A 19 -10.26 1.92 1.17
N LEU A 20 -10.92 2.49 2.18
CA LEU A 20 -10.60 2.28 3.60
C LEU A 20 -11.42 1.15 4.24
N THR A 21 -12.11 0.35 3.42
CA THR A 21 -12.87 -0.80 3.91
C THR A 21 -11.95 -2.01 4.14
N PRO A 22 -12.18 -2.80 5.20
CA PRO A 22 -11.46 -4.05 5.43
C PRO A 22 -11.66 -5.04 4.27
N TYR A 23 -10.65 -5.88 4.03
CA TYR A 23 -10.70 -6.88 2.97
C TYR A 23 -9.95 -8.17 3.37
N LYS A 24 -10.56 -9.33 3.14
CA LYS A 24 -9.94 -10.64 3.36
C LYS A 24 -9.34 -11.14 2.04
N MET A 25 -8.02 -11.26 1.99
CA MET A 25 -7.28 -11.73 0.82
C MET A 25 -6.58 -13.06 1.13
N GLY A 26 -7.23 -14.18 0.79
CA GLY A 26 -6.74 -15.52 1.15
C GLY A 26 -6.62 -15.68 2.67
N LYS A 27 -5.40 -15.93 3.16
CA LYS A 27 -5.09 -16.04 4.60
C LYS A 27 -4.87 -14.69 5.29
N PHE A 28 -4.80 -13.58 4.53
CA PHE A 28 -4.47 -12.26 5.06
C PHE A 28 -5.73 -11.42 5.30
N HIS A 29 -5.75 -10.72 6.44
CA HIS A 29 -6.79 -9.75 6.79
C HIS A 29 -6.23 -8.34 6.65
N LEU A 30 -6.76 -7.56 5.70
CA LEU A 30 -6.33 -6.19 5.43
C LEU A 30 -7.29 -5.19 6.07
N SER A 31 -6.72 -4.14 6.67
CA SER A 31 -7.49 -3.03 7.24
C SER A 31 -8.10 -2.14 6.15
N TYR A 32 -7.44 -2.04 5.00
CA TYR A 32 -7.82 -1.20 3.87
C TYR A 32 -7.34 -1.81 2.53
N ARG A 33 -7.84 -1.28 1.41
CA ARG A 33 -7.61 -1.80 0.05
C ARG A 33 -6.49 -1.10 -0.73
N VAL A 34 -5.83 -0.14 -0.11
CA VAL A 34 -4.62 0.51 -0.63
C VAL A 34 -3.40 -0.39 -0.41
N VAL A 35 -2.61 -0.60 -1.45
CA VAL A 35 -1.45 -1.51 -1.45
C VAL A 35 -0.25 -0.79 -2.06
N LEU A 36 0.96 -1.02 -1.55
CA LEU A 36 2.18 -0.61 -2.24
C LEU A 36 2.44 -1.54 -3.43
N VAL A 37 2.43 -0.97 -4.62
CA VAL A 37 2.75 -1.63 -5.89
C VAL A 37 4.25 -2.01 -5.93
N PRO A 38 4.66 -3.09 -6.62
CA PRO A 38 6.06 -3.37 -6.87
C PRO A 38 6.70 -2.23 -7.67
N LEU A 39 7.62 -1.50 -7.05
CA LEU A 39 8.34 -0.38 -7.66
C LEU A 39 9.84 -0.67 -7.63
N THR A 40 10.45 -0.92 -8.78
CA THR A 40 11.91 -1.08 -8.90
C THR A 40 12.61 0.25 -8.66
N ARG A 41 13.54 0.30 -7.68
CA ARG A 41 14.22 1.54 -7.29
C ARG A 41 15.74 1.51 -7.51
N GLN A 42 16.29 0.36 -7.89
CA GLN A 42 17.75 0.12 -7.97
C GLN A 42 18.48 0.56 -6.68
N GLY A 43 17.84 0.36 -5.53
CA GLY A 43 18.34 0.79 -4.22
C GLY A 43 19.18 -0.26 -3.48
N SER A 44 19.30 -1.47 -4.05
CA SER A 44 20.02 -2.61 -3.48
C SER A 44 21.36 -2.82 -4.18
N TRP A 45 22.45 -2.42 -3.52
CA TRP A 45 23.79 -2.69 -4.02
C TRP A 45 24.09 -4.19 -3.94
N ASN A 46 24.60 -4.77 -5.03
CA ASN A 46 24.89 -6.20 -5.12
C ASN A 46 23.71 -7.12 -4.76
N ASN A 47 22.46 -6.73 -5.06
CA ASN A 47 21.23 -7.42 -4.66
C ASN A 47 21.04 -7.57 -3.14
N VAL A 48 21.76 -6.78 -2.33
CA VAL A 48 21.60 -6.76 -0.88
C VAL A 48 20.79 -5.52 -0.50
N PRO A 49 19.64 -5.68 0.19
CA PRO A 49 18.87 -4.56 0.70
C PRO A 49 19.74 -3.69 1.62
N TRP A 50 19.83 -2.40 1.30
CA TRP A 50 20.58 -1.42 2.09
C TRP A 50 19.69 -0.74 3.15
N PRO A 51 20.27 -0.03 4.14
CA PRO A 51 19.51 0.63 5.20
C PRO A 51 18.42 1.60 4.70
N ASN A 52 18.64 2.25 3.55
CA ASN A 52 17.65 3.11 2.89
C ASN A 52 16.38 2.35 2.46
N THR A 53 16.51 1.08 2.09
CA THR A 53 15.42 0.21 1.62
C THR A 53 14.55 -0.20 2.80
N ILE A 54 15.19 -0.47 3.95
CA ILE A 54 14.51 -0.74 5.22
C ILE A 54 13.67 0.47 5.64
N LEU A 55 14.28 1.66 5.64
CA LEU A 55 13.58 2.90 6.00
C LEU A 55 12.42 3.18 5.03
N TYR A 56 12.67 3.03 3.73
CA TYR A 56 11.69 3.27 2.66
C TYR A 56 10.41 2.43 2.82
N HIS A 57 10.55 1.12 3.10
CA HIS A 57 9.42 0.23 3.31
C HIS A 57 8.76 0.44 4.67
N SER A 58 9.54 0.71 5.72
CA SER A 58 9.03 1.01 7.06
C SER A 58 8.09 2.21 7.06
N GLN A 59 8.46 3.29 6.36
CA GLN A 59 7.63 4.50 6.25
C GLN A 59 6.29 4.27 5.53
N ARG A 60 6.21 3.26 4.67
CA ARG A 60 5.00 2.94 3.88
C ARG A 60 4.18 1.80 4.49
N ASN A 61 4.68 1.21 5.56
CA ASN A 61 3.98 0.17 6.29
C ASN A 61 3.00 0.78 7.29
N SER A 62 1.81 0.21 7.38
CA SER A 62 0.83 0.52 8.42
C SER A 62 0.12 -0.75 8.86
N LYS A 63 -0.57 -0.73 10.01
CA LYS A 63 -1.19 -1.92 10.58
C LYS A 63 -2.27 -2.50 9.66
N GLY A 64 -2.09 -3.76 9.25
CA GLY A 64 -2.97 -4.45 8.32
C GLY A 64 -2.91 -3.89 6.88
N SER A 65 -1.82 -3.19 6.55
CA SER A 65 -1.47 -2.82 5.18
C SER A 65 -0.84 -4.00 4.43
N ARG A 66 -0.77 -3.89 3.10
CA ARG A 66 -0.05 -4.85 2.26
C ARG A 66 0.96 -4.12 1.40
N LEU A 67 2.17 -4.67 1.36
CA LEU A 67 3.30 -4.16 0.60
C LEU A 67 3.80 -5.28 -0.31
N ILE A 68 4.02 -4.94 -1.59
CA ILE A 68 4.73 -5.80 -2.53
C ILE A 68 6.06 -5.10 -2.79
N THR A 69 7.17 -5.80 -2.51
CA THR A 69 8.52 -5.25 -2.65
C THR A 69 8.88 -5.05 -4.11
N GLU A 70 10.02 -4.39 -4.35
CA GLU A 70 10.58 -4.27 -5.69
C GLU A 70 10.85 -5.65 -6.34
N ALA A 71 10.94 -5.66 -7.67
CA ALA A 71 11.29 -6.85 -8.41
C ALA A 71 12.67 -7.36 -7.94
N THR A 72 12.70 -8.57 -7.40
CA THR A 72 13.92 -9.21 -6.89
C THR A 72 14.17 -10.46 -7.70
N GLY A 73 15.35 -10.54 -8.33
CA GLY A 73 15.73 -11.71 -9.14
C GLY A 73 15.86 -12.96 -8.27
N ALA A 74 15.23 -14.06 -8.70
CA ALA A 74 15.27 -15.33 -7.97
C ALA A 74 16.63 -16.05 -8.07
N SER A 75 17.41 -15.74 -9.11
CA SER A 75 18.72 -16.34 -9.38
C SER A 75 19.67 -15.33 -10.02
N TYR A 76 20.94 -15.69 -10.16
CA TYR A 76 21.94 -14.86 -10.82
C TYR A 76 21.59 -14.58 -12.29
N THR A 77 21.02 -15.55 -13.00
CA THR A 77 20.61 -15.41 -14.42
C THR A 77 19.32 -14.62 -14.61
N ALA A 78 18.54 -14.40 -13.55
CA ALA A 78 17.32 -13.60 -13.60
C ALA A 78 17.60 -12.08 -13.51
N ARG A 79 18.88 -11.68 -13.46
CA ARG A 79 19.32 -10.28 -13.49
C ARG A 79 19.45 -9.85 -14.96
N GLY A 80 18.55 -9.01 -15.45
CA GLY A 80 18.54 -8.52 -16.83
C GLY A 80 17.49 -7.45 -17.03
#